data_AF-A0A816FB11-F1
#
_entry.id   AF-A0A816FB11-F1
#
_cell.length_a   1.000
_cell.length_b   1.000
_cell.length_c   1.000
_cell.angle_alpha   90.00
_cell.angle_beta   90.00
_cell.angle_gamma   90.00
#
_symmetry.space_group_name_H-M   'P 1'
#
loop_
_entity.id
_entity.type
_entity.pdbx_description
1 polymer ?
#
loop_
_entity_poly.entity_id
_entity_poly.type
_entity_poly.pdbx_seq_one_letter_code
_entity_poly.pdbx_strand_id
1 'polypeptide(L)'
;MIFIVATNKGERGTDISVDPEVNKQEGLHVILNYPPENVRVEEQAFGRTARNGAVGTGQFILQVDKFVYEHMYELDQYPTDQRKLKVEELADMILEREKNQSR
;
A
#
# COMPACT_ATOMS: atom_id res chain seq x y z
N MET A 1 -19.97 -4.13 10.55
CA MET A 1 -18.78 -4.19 9.67
C MET A 1 -18.87 -3.02 8.72
N ILE A 2 -17.85 -2.17 8.69
CA ILE A 2 -17.81 -0.94 7.87
C ILE A 2 -16.62 -1.07 6.92
N PHE A 3 -16.83 -0.77 5.63
CA PHE A 3 -15.78 -0.65 4.64
C PHE A 3 -15.85 0.72 3.99
N ILE A 4 -14.70 1.35 3.83
CA ILE A 4 -14.55 2.64 3.16
C ILE A 4 -13.67 2.41 1.94
N VAL A 5 -14.15 2.84 0.78
CA VAL A 5 -13.38 2.82 -0.47
C VAL A 5 -13.10 4.27 -0.85
N ALA A 6 -11.83 4.65 -0.80
CA ALA A 6 -11.37 5.98 -1.18
C ALA A 6 -10.42 5.89 -2.37
N THR A 7 -10.47 6.90 -3.25
CA THR A 7 -9.42 7.11 -4.26
C THR A 7 -8.31 7.97 -3.66
N ASN A 8 -7.15 8.06 -4.32
CA ASN A 8 -5.99 8.84 -3.85
C ASN A 8 -6.31 10.31 -3.49
N LYS A 9 -7.40 10.89 -4.03
CA LYS A 9 -7.87 12.25 -3.71
C LYS A 9 -9.07 12.30 -2.76
N GLY A 10 -9.70 11.17 -2.45
CA GLY A 10 -10.82 11.11 -1.51
C GLY A 10 -10.38 11.46 -0.10
N GLU A 11 -11.20 12.25 0.61
CA GLU A 11 -11.16 12.38 2.08
C GLU A 11 -9.83 12.89 2.68
N ARG A 12 -9.10 13.73 1.94
CA ARG A 12 -7.94 14.44 2.51
C ARG A 12 -8.41 15.40 3.60
N GLY A 13 -7.77 15.31 4.78
CA GLY A 13 -8.02 16.23 5.90
C GLY A 13 -9.11 15.81 6.88
N THR A 14 -9.87 14.74 6.61
CA THR A 14 -10.87 14.21 7.55
C THR A 14 -10.28 13.06 8.38
N ASP A 15 -10.56 13.03 9.68
CA ASP A 15 -10.19 11.91 10.54
C ASP A 15 -11.20 10.77 10.42
N ILE A 16 -10.72 9.53 10.38
CA ILE A 16 -11.59 8.35 10.36
C ILE A 16 -11.81 7.97 11.82
N SER A 17 -12.97 8.33 12.37
CA SER A 17 -13.32 7.95 13.74
C SER A 17 -13.60 6.46 13.80
N VAL A 18 -12.81 5.75 14.61
CA VAL A 18 -12.94 4.32 14.85
C VAL A 18 -13.66 4.13 16.18
N ASP A 19 -14.65 3.24 16.18
CA ASP A 19 -15.39 2.89 17.40
C ASP A 19 -14.41 2.40 18.50
N PRO A 20 -14.55 2.85 19.76
CA PRO A 20 -13.69 2.43 20.85
C PRO A 20 -13.58 0.90 21.01
N GLU A 21 -14.63 0.14 20.71
CA GLU A 21 -14.59 -1.32 20.77
C GLU A 21 -13.71 -1.94 19.68
N VAL A 22 -13.63 -1.31 18.51
CA VAL A 22 -12.73 -1.73 17.41
C VAL A 22 -11.28 -1.38 17.75
N ASN A 23 -11.04 -0.21 18.36
CA ASN A 23 -9.70 0.19 18.83
C ASN A 23 -9.16 -0.66 19.97
N LYS A 24 -10.00 -1.40 20.71
CA LYS A 24 -9.56 -2.37 21.72
C LYS A 24 -9.10 -3.70 21.12
N GLN A 25 -9.38 -3.94 19.84
CA GLN A 25 -9.01 -5.16 19.11
C GLN A 25 -7.77 -4.90 18.25
N GLU A 26 -7.93 -4.83 16.93
CA GLU A 26 -6.84 -4.57 15.97
C GLU A 26 -6.92 -3.16 15.35
N GLY A 27 -7.95 -2.38 15.67
CA GLY A 27 -8.13 -1.03 15.18
C GLY A 27 -8.49 -0.95 13.70
N LEU A 28 -8.19 0.18 13.07
CA LEU A 28 -8.43 0.38 11.65
C LEU A 28 -7.40 -0.40 10.81
N HIS A 29 -7.88 -1.15 9.82
CA HIS A 29 -7.01 -1.80 8.86
C HIS A 29 -7.02 -1.04 7.53
N VAL A 30 -5.85 -0.65 7.03
CA VAL A 30 -5.69 0.10 5.77
C VAL A 30 -5.13 -0.83 4.70
N ILE A 31 -5.80 -0.88 3.55
CA ILE A 31 -5.31 -1.61 2.37
C ILE A 31 -5.00 -0.59 1.28
N LEU A 32 -3.76 -0.60 0.80
CA LEU A 32 -3.36 0.17 -0.37
C LEU A 32 -3.25 -0.77 -1.59
N ASN A 33 -4.11 -0.54 -2.59
CA ASN A 33 -4.28 -1.46 -3.72
C ASN A 33 -3.64 -0.99 -5.04
N TYR A 34 -2.74 -0.02 -4.97
CA TYR A 34 -1.98 0.49 -6.10
C TYR A 34 -0.59 0.94 -5.63
N PRO A 35 0.43 0.95 -6.51
CA PRO A 35 1.73 1.51 -6.18
C PRO A 35 1.63 3.04 -6.05
N PRO A 36 1.91 3.63 -4.88
CA PRO A 36 1.88 5.08 -4.71
C PRO A 36 3.03 5.73 -5.51
N GLU A 37 2.75 6.90 -6.10
CA GLU A 37 3.74 7.65 -6.90
C GLU A 37 4.99 8.05 -6.12
N ASN A 38 4.87 8.16 -4.79
CA ASN A 38 5.98 8.47 -3.90
C ASN A 38 5.70 8.03 -2.47
N VAL A 39 6.76 7.96 -1.67
CA VAL A 39 6.74 7.59 -0.24
C VAL A 39 5.81 8.48 0.57
N ARG A 40 5.69 9.76 0.22
CA ARG A 40 4.80 10.69 0.94
C ARG A 40 3.32 10.32 0.78
N VAL A 41 2.90 9.78 -0.35
CA VAL A 41 1.53 9.29 -0.57
C VAL A 41 1.28 8.01 0.22
N GLU A 42 2.27 7.10 0.24
CA GLU A 42 2.26 5.88 1.06
C GLU A 42 2.09 6.19 2.55
N GLU A 43 2.96 7.04 3.11
CA GLU A 43 2.92 7.46 4.50
C GLU A 43 1.59 8.14 4.86
N GLN A 44 1.00 8.90 3.93
CA GLN A 44 -0.31 9.52 4.14
C GLN A 44 -1.45 8.49 4.17
N ALA A 45 -1.36 7.43 3.37
CA ALA A 45 -2.35 6.36 3.36
C ALA A 45 -2.28 5.54 4.65
N PHE A 46 -1.09 5.06 5.03
CA PHE A 46 -0.93 4.27 6.25
C PHE A 46 -1.07 5.10 7.52
N GLY A 47 -0.74 6.39 7.49
CA GLY A 47 -0.98 7.32 8.61
C GLY A 47 -2.46 7.58 8.92
N ARG A 48 -3.39 6.95 8.19
CA ARG A 48 -4.82 6.92 8.52
C ARG A 48 -5.16 5.93 9.62
N THR A 49 -4.33 4.90 9.82
CA THR A 49 -4.47 3.98 10.95
C THR A 49 -3.60 4.40 12.14
N ALA A 50 -3.74 3.71 13.27
CA ALA A 50 -2.94 3.86 14.48
C ALA A 50 -2.80 5.31 15.02
N ARG A 51 -3.81 6.15 14.77
CA ARG A 51 -3.78 7.56 15.20
C ARG A 51 -3.84 7.67 16.73
N ASN A 52 -3.10 8.63 17.27
CA ASN A 52 -3.05 8.93 18.72
C ASN A 52 -2.68 7.73 19.61
N GLY A 53 -1.86 6.80 19.11
CA GLY A 53 -1.43 5.62 19.87
C GLY A 53 -2.46 4.48 19.91
N ALA A 54 -3.52 4.56 19.11
CA ALA A 54 -4.40 3.42 18.86
C ALA A 54 -3.62 2.30 18.13
N VAL A 55 -4.07 1.06 18.30
CA VAL A 55 -3.61 -0.06 17.47
C VAL A 55 -4.18 0.08 16.06
N GLY A 56 -3.48 -0.49 15.09
CA GLY A 56 -3.84 -0.36 13.69
C GLY A 56 -2.90 -1.14 12.80
N THR A 57 -3.37 -1.51 11.61
CA THR A 57 -2.59 -2.31 10.66
C THR A 57 -2.72 -1.76 9.24
N GLY A 58 -1.70 -2.02 8.43
CA GLY A 58 -1.64 -1.63 7.04
C GLY A 58 -1.06 -2.76 6.18
N GLN A 59 -1.58 -2.95 4.98
CA GLN A 59 -1.02 -3.89 4.01
C GLN A 59 -1.13 -3.35 2.58
N PHE A 60 -0.22 -3.78 1.71
CA PHE A 60 -0.44 -3.66 0.26
C PHE A 60 -1.13 -4.89 -0.29
N ILE A 61 -2.00 -4.68 -1.27
CA ILE A 61 -2.52 -5.74 -2.14
C ILE A 61 -2.41 -5.27 -3.57
N LEU A 62 -1.34 -5.68 -4.26
CA LEU A 62 -1.02 -5.22 -5.61
C LEU A 62 -1.30 -6.31 -6.64
N GLN A 63 -1.84 -5.89 -7.79
CA GLN A 63 -1.88 -6.75 -8.97
C GLN A 63 -0.57 -6.60 -9.72
N VAL A 64 0.22 -7.67 -9.78
CA VAL A 64 1.53 -7.72 -10.46
C VAL A 64 1.41 -7.23 -11.90
N ASP A 65 0.44 -7.73 -12.67
CA ASP A 65 0.28 -7.34 -14.08
C ASP A 65 0.15 -5.82 -14.24
N LYS A 66 -0.67 -5.17 -13.40
CA LYS A 66 -0.89 -3.73 -13.49
C LYS A 66 0.36 -2.94 -13.09
N PHE A 67 1.05 -3.39 -12.04
CA PHE A 67 2.33 -2.82 -11.63
C PHE A 67 3.35 -2.90 -12.78
N VAL A 68 3.41 -4.03 -13.46
CA VAL A 68 4.28 -4.26 -14.64
C VAL A 68 3.87 -3.37 -15.82
N TYR A 69 2.57 -3.23 -16.10
CA TYR A 69 2.07 -2.34 -17.15
C TYR A 69 2.43 -0.87 -16.89
N GLU A 70 2.34 -0.40 -15.65
CA GLU A 70 2.71 0.98 -15.30
C GLU A 70 4.22 1.23 -15.43
N HIS A 71 5.04 0.20 -15.20
CA HIS A 71 6.50 0.25 -15.37
C HIS A 71 6.98 -0.28 -16.74
N MET A 72 6.06 -0.56 -17.69
CA MET A 72 6.43 -1.16 -18.99
C MET A 72 7.45 -0.32 -19.76
N TYR A 73 7.37 1.00 -19.66
CA TYR A 73 8.35 1.91 -20.28
C TYR A 73 9.78 1.71 -19.74
N GLU A 74 9.91 1.40 -18.46
CA GLU A 74 11.18 1.04 -17.84
C GLU A 74 11.58 -0.41 -18.15
N LEU A 75 10.65 -1.26 -18.57
CA LEU A 75 10.94 -2.63 -19.00
C LEU A 75 11.33 -2.72 -20.48
N ASP A 76 10.92 -1.75 -21.31
CA ASP A 76 11.29 -1.69 -22.72
C ASP A 76 12.79 -1.43 -22.95
N GLN A 77 13.50 -0.90 -21.95
CA GLN A 77 14.96 -0.82 -21.97
C GLN A 77 15.65 -2.19 -21.82
N TYR A 78 14.91 -3.23 -21.41
CA TYR A 78 15.43 -4.58 -21.20
C TYR A 78 14.97 -5.54 -22.33
N PRO A 79 15.86 -6.44 -22.78
CA PRO A 79 15.52 -7.52 -23.70
C PRO A 79 14.32 -8.35 -23.20
N THR A 80 13.46 -8.82 -24.11
CA THR A 80 12.19 -9.50 -23.78
C THR A 80 12.37 -10.69 -22.83
N ASP A 81 13.46 -11.43 -23.00
CA ASP A 81 13.88 -12.57 -22.17
C ASP A 81 14.22 -12.18 -20.72
N GLN A 82 14.59 -10.92 -20.47
CA GLN A 82 14.96 -10.41 -19.15
C GLN A 82 13.81 -9.71 -18.42
N ARG A 83 12.74 -9.34 -19.13
CA ARG A 83 11.59 -8.60 -18.54
C ARG A 83 10.95 -9.38 -17.40
N LYS A 84 10.73 -10.69 -17.59
CA LYS A 84 10.08 -11.54 -16.57
C LYS A 84 10.91 -11.59 -15.28
N LEU A 85 12.22 -11.79 -15.39
CA LEU A 85 13.14 -11.76 -14.25
C LEU A 85 13.08 -10.40 -13.53
N LYS A 86 13.00 -9.30 -14.29
CA LYS A 86 12.97 -7.97 -13.70
C LYS A 86 11.68 -7.67 -12.93
N VAL A 87 10.55 -8.21 -13.41
CA VAL A 87 9.27 -8.17 -12.71
C VAL A 87 9.33 -8.93 -11.39
N GLU A 88 9.92 -10.14 -11.41
CA GLU A 88 10.09 -10.96 -10.21
C GLU A 88 10.99 -10.24 -9.19
N GLU A 89 12.12 -9.66 -9.63
CA GLU A 89 13.00 -8.84 -8.77
C GLU A 89 12.27 -7.62 -8.17
N LEU A 90 11.45 -6.93 -8.96
CA LEU A 90 10.66 -5.78 -8.49
C LEU A 90 9.60 -6.21 -7.45
N ALA A 91 8.94 -7.35 -7.67
CA ALA A 91 7.99 -7.91 -6.72
C ALA A 91 8.68 -8.30 -5.41
N ASP A 92 9.85 -8.95 -5.49
CA ASP A 92 10.66 -9.31 -4.33
C ASP A 92 11.13 -8.07 -3.56
N MET A 93 11.54 -7.01 -4.26
CA MET A 93 11.89 -5.73 -3.62
C MET A 93 10.73 -5.11 -2.83
N ILE A 94 9.49 -5.22 -3.34
CA ILE A 94 8.29 -4.74 -2.65
C ILE A 94 8.02 -5.59 -1.40
N LEU A 95 8.04 -6.92 -1.55
CA LEU A 95 7.83 -7.85 -0.43
C LEU A 95 8.86 -7.66 0.69
N GLU A 96 10.13 -7.39 0.35
CA GLU A 96 11.15 -7.20 1.36
C GLU A 96 11.05 -5.83 2.04
N ARG A 97 10.49 -4.81 1.37
CA ARG A 97 10.15 -3.54 2.04
C ARG A 97 9.07 -3.75 3.10
N GLU A 98 8.04 -4.54 2.82
CA GLU A 98 6.95 -4.80 3.78
C GLU A 98 7.44 -5.52 5.04
N LYS A 99 8.32 -6.53 4.88
CA LYS A 99 8.92 -7.26 6.00
C LYS A 99 9.75 -6.35 6.92
N ASN A 100 10.36 -5.32 6.34
CA ASN A 100 11.21 -4.38 7.08
C ASN A 100 10.41 -3.24 7.74
N GLN A 101 9.22 -2.91 7.23
CA GLN A 101 8.31 -1.93 7.85
C GLN A 101 7.45 -2.54 8.97
N SER A 102 7.31 -3.87 9.02
CA SER A 102 6.55 -4.60 10.06
C SER A 102 7.36 -4.91 11.34
N ARG A 103 8.48 -4.21 11.57
CA ARG A 103 9.34 -4.35 12.77
C ARG A 103 9.30 -3.11 13.65
#